data_AF-A0A6H9YZC9-F1
#
_entry.id   AF-A0A6H9YZC9-F1
#
_cell.length_a   1.000
_cell.length_b   1.000
_cell.length_c   1.000
_cell.angle_alpha   90.00
_cell.angle_beta   90.00
_cell.angle_gamma   90.00
#
_symmetry.space_group_name_H-M   'P 1'
#
loop_
_entity.id
_entity.type
_entity.pdbx_description
1 polymer ?
#
loop_
_entity_poly.entity_id
_entity_poly.type
_entity_poly.pdbx_seq_one_letter_code
_entity_poly.pdbx_strand_id
1 'polypeptide(L)'
;MPSRNRRLGSGVSWPITLTDVVDGLGEQYEFVKRPKFCVGGVADSPLAVEWVPAHSFNFGMGGYHPDVVGIHINIRPVRSADRAAVRSLLLTLALPQLRDWIARSQVATETWKDDLHTCRWTCDDEEVRLVGEWPL
;
A
#
# COMPACT_ATOMS: atom_id res chain seq x y z
N MET A 1 -15.62 -18.31 5.23
CA MET A 1 -15.93 -17.49 6.42
C MET A 1 -16.06 -16.03 5.99
N PRO A 2 -17.18 -15.34 6.24
CA PRO A 2 -17.28 -13.93 5.88
C PRO A 2 -16.54 -13.08 6.91
N SER A 3 -15.67 -12.22 6.40
CA SER A 3 -14.88 -11.24 7.14
C SER A 3 -15.77 -10.46 8.10
N ARG A 4 -15.61 -10.68 9.42
CA ARG A 4 -16.24 -9.85 10.46
C ARG A 4 -16.05 -8.38 10.09
N ASN A 5 -17.16 -7.66 9.97
CA ASN A 5 -17.22 -6.20 9.82
C ASN A 5 -16.22 -5.54 10.78
N ARG A 6 -15.00 -5.28 10.29
CA ARG A 6 -13.98 -4.53 11.01
C ARG A 6 -14.43 -3.08 10.95
N ARG A 7 -15.17 -2.65 11.96
CA ARG A 7 -15.60 -1.26 12.09
C ARG A 7 -14.43 -0.45 12.61
N LEU A 8 -14.14 0.65 11.93
CA LEU A 8 -13.25 1.67 12.46
C LEU A 8 -13.88 2.31 13.71
N GLY A 9 -13.04 2.84 14.59
CA GLY A 9 -13.51 3.62 15.74
C GLY A 9 -14.26 4.88 15.29
N SER A 10 -15.04 5.49 16.18
CA SER A 10 -15.70 6.77 15.91
C SER A 10 -14.67 7.86 15.60
N GLY A 11 -14.90 8.66 14.55
CA GLY A 11 -14.04 9.79 14.18
C GLY A 11 -12.85 9.45 13.27
N VAL A 12 -12.72 8.18 12.85
CA VAL A 12 -11.74 7.77 11.84
C VAL A 12 -12.41 7.09 10.64
N SER A 13 -11.77 7.19 9.48
CA SER A 13 -12.29 6.64 8.23
C SER A 13 -11.14 6.25 7.30
N TRP A 14 -11.35 5.24 6.46
CA TRP A 14 -10.42 5.01 5.36
C TRP A 14 -10.55 6.14 4.32
N PRO A 15 -9.44 6.72 3.85
CA PRO A 15 -9.46 7.84 2.92
C PRO A 15 -9.96 7.42 1.53
N ILE A 16 -9.54 6.23 1.09
CA ILE A 16 -9.91 5.63 -0.19
C ILE A 16 -10.60 4.28 0.04
N THR A 17 -11.28 3.79 -0.99
CA THR A 17 -11.98 2.50 -1.04
C THR A 17 -11.20 1.51 -1.90
N LEU A 18 -11.66 0.25 -1.96
CA LEU A 18 -11.06 -0.72 -2.87
C LEU A 18 -11.25 -0.32 -4.34
N THR A 19 -12.42 0.21 -4.69
CA THR A 19 -12.71 0.70 -6.05
C THR A 19 -11.73 1.78 -6.47
N ASP A 20 -11.45 2.74 -5.58
CA ASP A 20 -10.47 3.79 -5.85
C ASP A 20 -9.06 3.23 -6.15
N VAL A 21 -8.66 2.19 -5.42
CA VAL A 21 -7.37 1.53 -5.63
C VAL A 21 -7.36 0.79 -6.96
N VAL A 22 -8.42 0.06 -7.29
CA VAL A 22 -8.55 -0.65 -8.57
C VAL A 22 -8.51 0.34 -9.74
N ASP A 23 -9.31 1.41 -9.67
CA ASP A 23 -9.39 2.42 -10.73
C ASP A 23 -8.06 3.19 -10.87
N GLY A 24 -7.43 3.56 -9.74
CA GLY A 24 -6.17 4.31 -9.75
C GLY A 24 -4.96 3.52 -10.23
N LEU A 25 -4.93 2.20 -9.99
CA LEU A 25 -3.84 1.33 -10.45
C LEU A 25 -4.08 0.77 -11.86
N GLY A 26 -5.32 0.64 -12.29
CA GLY A 26 -5.67 0.05 -13.59
C GLY A 26 -5.10 -1.37 -13.72
N GLU A 27 -4.46 -1.65 -14.86
CA GLU A 27 -3.85 -2.95 -15.16
C GLU A 27 -2.84 -3.39 -14.10
N GLN A 28 -2.09 -2.43 -13.51
CA GLN A 28 -1.07 -2.74 -12.50
C GLN A 28 -1.64 -3.36 -11.21
N TYR A 29 -2.96 -3.29 -10.99
CA TYR A 29 -3.63 -3.96 -9.88
C TYR A 29 -3.43 -5.48 -9.91
N GLU A 30 -3.21 -6.09 -11.09
CA GLU A 30 -3.01 -7.54 -11.23
C GLU A 30 -1.79 -8.07 -10.45
N PHE A 31 -0.77 -7.24 -10.28
CA PHE A 31 0.48 -7.60 -9.58
C PHE A 31 0.38 -7.45 -8.06
N VAL A 32 -0.70 -6.84 -7.58
CA VAL A 32 -0.88 -6.54 -6.16
C VAL A 32 -1.65 -7.66 -5.49
N LYS A 33 -1.14 -8.14 -4.35
CA LYS A 33 -1.95 -8.90 -3.40
C LYS A 33 -3.11 -8.02 -2.92
N ARG A 34 -4.23 -8.66 -2.56
CA ARG A 34 -5.45 -7.96 -2.15
C ARG A 34 -5.12 -6.83 -1.13
N PRO A 35 -5.45 -5.56 -1.42
CA PRO A 35 -5.13 -4.46 -0.53
C PRO A 35 -5.73 -4.64 0.87
N LYS A 36 -4.94 -4.30 1.88
CA LYS A 36 -5.31 -4.43 3.28
C LYS A 36 -5.78 -3.10 3.84
N PHE A 37 -7.05 -3.05 4.21
CA PHE A 37 -7.64 -1.95 4.97
C PHE A 37 -7.37 -2.16 6.46
N CYS A 38 -6.37 -1.43 6.96
CA CYS A 38 -5.89 -1.56 8.33
C CYS A 38 -6.90 -0.96 9.32
N VAL A 39 -7.02 -1.61 10.48
CA VAL A 39 -7.76 -1.09 11.62
C VAL A 39 -6.79 -0.45 12.62
N GLY A 40 -7.25 0.55 13.37
CA GLY A 40 -6.42 1.25 14.35
C GLY A 40 -6.74 2.74 14.41
N GLY A 41 -5.85 3.50 15.05
CA GLY A 41 -5.93 4.96 15.10
C GLY A 41 -5.45 5.64 13.82
N VAL A 42 -5.59 6.97 13.79
CA VAL A 42 -5.12 7.85 12.72
C VAL A 42 -3.64 7.56 12.43
N ALA A 43 -3.29 7.45 11.15
CA ALA A 43 -1.92 7.30 10.70
C ALA A 43 -1.46 8.53 9.92
N ASP A 44 -0.20 8.93 10.12
CA ASP A 44 0.44 10.01 9.37
C ASP A 44 0.72 9.59 7.91
N SER A 45 0.87 8.28 7.67
CA SER A 45 0.98 7.70 6.33
C SER A 45 -0.28 6.91 5.98
N PRO A 46 -1.27 7.52 5.29
CA PRO A 46 -2.52 6.84 4.93
C PRO A 46 -2.36 5.71 3.92
N LEU A 47 -1.28 5.71 3.13
CA LEU A 47 -0.98 4.70 2.12
C LEU A 47 0.45 4.20 2.28
N ALA A 48 0.62 2.88 2.19
CA ALA A 48 1.93 2.24 2.14
C ALA A 48 1.90 1.06 1.17
N VAL A 49 3.04 0.80 0.53
CA VAL A 49 3.29 -0.37 -0.30
C VAL A 49 4.54 -1.08 0.19
N GLU A 50 4.55 -2.39 0.06
CA GLU A 50 5.68 -3.25 0.39
C GLU A 50 5.91 -4.26 -0.75
N TRP A 51 7.16 -4.43 -1.16
CA TRP A 51 7.62 -5.58 -1.94
C TRP A 51 8.22 -6.60 -1.00
N VAL A 52 7.65 -7.80 -0.99
CA VAL A 52 8.18 -8.93 -0.22
C VAL A 52 8.88 -9.89 -1.17
N PRO A 53 10.20 -10.10 -1.03
CA PRO A 53 10.99 -10.92 -1.94
C PRO A 53 10.62 -12.39 -1.81
N ALA A 54 10.77 -13.12 -2.91
CA ALA A 54 10.63 -14.57 -2.95
C ALA A 54 11.88 -15.24 -2.36
N HIS A 55 12.15 -15.07 -1.07
CA HIS A 55 13.24 -15.82 -0.45
C HIS A 55 12.93 -17.32 -0.42
N SER A 56 13.96 -18.16 -0.59
CA SER A 56 13.82 -19.61 -0.52
C SER A 56 13.20 -20.01 0.82
N PHE A 57 11.97 -20.51 0.79
CA PHE A 57 11.24 -20.99 1.96
C PHE A 57 11.81 -22.34 2.40
N ASN A 58 12.94 -22.32 3.12
CA ASN A 58 13.41 -23.50 3.83
C ASN A 58 12.73 -23.52 5.21
N PHE A 59 11.73 -24.38 5.36
CA PHE A 59 10.97 -24.59 6.59
C PHE A 59 11.90 -24.63 7.82
N GLY A 60 11.80 -23.63 8.70
CA GLY A 60 12.51 -23.57 9.99
C GLY A 60 13.57 -22.47 10.14
N MET A 61 13.99 -21.79 9.06
CA MET A 61 15.07 -20.79 9.10
C MET A 61 14.66 -19.38 8.60
N GLY A 62 13.45 -18.92 8.95
CA GLY A 62 13.11 -17.49 8.85
C GLY A 62 12.73 -16.94 7.45
N GLY A 63 12.42 -17.79 6.46
CA GLY A 63 11.94 -17.35 5.14
C GLY A 63 10.49 -16.85 5.13
N TYR A 64 10.14 -16.02 4.14
CA TYR A 64 8.79 -15.52 3.93
C TYR A 64 7.85 -16.61 3.40
N HIS A 65 6.67 -16.75 4.02
CA HIS A 65 5.64 -17.67 3.54
C HIS A 65 5.25 -17.30 2.08
N PRO A 66 5.04 -18.27 1.17
CA PRO A 66 4.74 -17.98 -0.23
C PRO A 66 3.50 -17.08 -0.43
N ASP A 67 2.51 -17.16 0.46
CA ASP A 67 1.33 -16.27 0.41
C ASP A 67 1.65 -14.80 0.67
N VAL A 68 2.76 -14.50 1.35
CA VAL A 68 3.19 -13.12 1.64
C VAL A 68 4.19 -12.59 0.62
N VAL A 69 4.63 -13.39 -0.36
CA VAL A 69 5.54 -12.92 -1.42
C VAL A 69 4.79 -12.04 -2.43
N GLY A 70 5.42 -10.94 -2.87
CA GLY A 70 4.88 -10.00 -3.86
C GLY A 70 4.53 -8.63 -3.28
N ILE A 71 3.65 -7.90 -3.96
CA ILE A 71 3.33 -6.51 -3.65
C ILE A 71 2.12 -6.42 -2.70
N HIS A 72 2.27 -5.73 -1.58
CA HIS A 72 1.22 -5.50 -0.59
C HIS A 72 0.92 -4.02 -0.44
N ILE A 73 -0.35 -3.65 -0.57
CA ILE A 73 -0.81 -2.29 -0.29
C ILE A 73 -1.55 -2.27 1.04
N ASN A 74 -1.16 -1.34 1.90
CA ASN A 74 -1.79 -1.08 3.19
C ASN A 74 -2.44 0.30 3.18
N ILE A 75 -3.75 0.34 3.44
CA ILE A 75 -4.53 1.56 3.58
C ILE A 75 -4.83 1.77 5.06
N ARG A 76 -4.35 2.86 5.63
CA ARG A 76 -4.52 3.19 7.05
C ARG A 76 -5.61 4.26 7.23
N PRO A 77 -6.33 4.24 8.36
CA PRO A 77 -7.40 5.18 8.60
C PRO A 77 -6.83 6.58 8.91
N VAL A 78 -7.58 7.60 8.52
CA VAL A 78 -7.35 9.02 8.82
C VAL A 78 -8.47 9.58 9.66
N ARG A 79 -8.34 10.81 10.17
CA ARG A 79 -9.46 11.50 10.82
C ARG A 79 -10.59 11.66 9.80
N SER A 80 -11.83 11.43 10.23
CA SER A 80 -12.99 11.56 9.34
C SER A 80 -13.13 12.98 8.76
N ALA A 81 -12.69 14.00 9.51
CA ALA A 81 -12.68 15.40 9.05
C ALA A 81 -11.74 15.61 7.85
N ASP A 82 -10.57 14.98 7.86
CA ASP A 82 -9.52 15.15 6.84
C ASP A 82 -9.74 14.22 5.63
N ARG A 83 -10.69 13.29 5.73
CA ARG A 83 -10.91 12.20 4.76
C ARG A 83 -11.03 12.71 3.33
N ALA A 84 -11.80 13.77 3.09
CA ALA A 84 -12.03 14.28 1.74
C ALA A 84 -10.77 14.90 1.12
N ALA A 85 -10.01 15.67 1.91
CA ALA A 85 -8.75 16.27 1.48
C ALA A 85 -7.70 15.20 1.18
N VAL A 86 -7.48 14.27 2.13
CA VAL A 86 -6.54 13.16 1.96
C VAL A 86 -6.94 12.26 0.78
N ARG A 87 -8.23 11.97 0.61
CA ARG A 87 -8.73 11.21 -0.54
C ARG A 87 -8.33 11.87 -1.86
N SER A 88 -8.55 13.18 -1.98
CA SER A 88 -8.20 13.93 -3.18
C SER A 88 -6.71 13.78 -3.49
N LEU A 89 -5.85 14.07 -2.51
CA LEU A 89 -4.39 13.95 -2.64
C LEU A 89 -3.93 12.53 -3.01
N LEU A 90 -4.53 11.51 -2.40
CA LEU A 90 -4.20 10.12 -2.72
C LEU A 90 -4.60 9.75 -4.15
N LEU A 91 -5.78 10.18 -4.62
CA LEU A 91 -6.24 9.87 -5.97
C LEU A 91 -5.42 10.61 -7.04
N THR A 92 -5.06 11.87 -6.80
CA THR A 92 -4.41 12.72 -7.79
C THR A 92 -2.89 12.55 -7.84
N LEU A 93 -2.25 12.22 -6.71
CA LEU A 93 -0.79 12.18 -6.61
C LEU A 93 -0.28 10.80 -6.19
N ALA A 94 -0.77 10.24 -5.09
CA ALA A 94 -0.19 9.03 -4.51
C ALA A 94 -0.47 7.76 -5.33
N LEU A 95 -1.69 7.57 -5.83
CA LEU A 95 -2.05 6.39 -6.63
C LEU A 95 -1.33 6.34 -7.98
N PRO A 96 -1.21 7.46 -8.75
CA PRO A 96 -0.34 7.49 -9.92
C PRO A 96 1.11 7.12 -9.59
N GLN A 97 1.69 7.70 -8.53
CA GLN A 97 3.04 7.35 -8.09
C GLN A 97 3.17 5.87 -7.70
N LEU A 98 2.18 5.32 -6.99
CA LEU A 98 2.15 3.91 -6.63
C LEU A 98 2.05 3.01 -7.87
N ARG A 99 1.25 3.39 -8.87
CA ARG A 99 1.17 2.68 -10.16
C ARG A 99 2.53 2.63 -10.85
N ASP A 100 3.23 3.77 -10.90
CA ASP A 100 4.58 3.86 -11.45
C ASP A 100 5.59 3.01 -10.65
N TRP A 101 5.49 3.02 -9.33
CA TRP A 101 6.31 2.18 -8.44
C TRP A 101 6.08 0.68 -8.74
N ILE A 102 4.82 0.26 -8.89
CA ILE A 102 4.47 -1.13 -9.22
C ILE A 102 5.03 -1.51 -10.60
N ALA A 103 4.80 -0.67 -11.62
CA ALA A 103 5.30 -0.93 -12.97
C ALA A 103 6.84 -1.09 -13.00
N ARG A 104 7.56 -0.23 -12.27
CA ARG A 104 9.02 -0.33 -12.16
C ARG A 104 9.48 -1.56 -11.40
N SER A 105 8.78 -1.95 -10.33
CA SER A 105 9.11 -3.17 -9.59
C SER A 105 9.06 -4.43 -10.46
N GLN A 106 8.22 -4.46 -11.50
CA GLN A 106 8.15 -5.60 -12.44
C GLN A 106 9.41 -5.70 -13.31
N VAL A 107 10.01 -4.57 -13.70
CA VAL A 107 11.21 -4.51 -14.55
C VAL A 107 12.50 -4.28 -13.77
N ALA A 108 12.40 -4.14 -12.44
CA ALA A 108 13.54 -3.93 -11.56
C ALA A 108 14.53 -5.11 -11.62
N THR A 109 15.78 -4.79 -11.36
CA THR A 109 16.89 -5.77 -11.33
C THR A 109 16.63 -6.89 -10.32
N GLU A 110 17.21 -8.08 -10.57
CA GLU A 110 17.12 -9.22 -9.64
C GLU A 110 17.64 -8.85 -8.25
N THR A 111 18.75 -8.11 -8.18
CA THR A 111 19.31 -7.59 -6.93
C THR A 111 18.31 -6.75 -6.14
N TRP A 112 17.52 -5.91 -6.81
CA TRP A 112 16.47 -5.14 -6.13
C TRP A 112 15.35 -6.07 -5.65
N LYS A 113 14.92 -7.02 -6.48
CA LYS A 113 13.83 -7.96 -6.15
C LYS A 113 14.15 -8.93 -5.02
N ASP A 114 15.42 -9.12 -4.68
CA ASP A 114 15.87 -9.98 -3.59
C ASP A 114 15.70 -9.36 -2.20
N ASP A 115 15.53 -8.03 -2.08
CA ASP A 115 15.38 -7.35 -0.79
C ASP A 115 13.92 -6.92 -0.50
N LEU A 116 13.62 -6.68 0.78
CA LEU A 116 12.36 -6.09 1.20
C LEU A 116 12.36 -4.58 0.92
N HIS A 117 11.37 -4.08 0.18
CA HIS A 117 11.22 -2.65 -0.08
C HIS A 117 9.91 -2.13 0.47
N THR A 118 9.94 -0.95 1.09
CA THR A 118 8.73 -0.28 1.58
C THR A 118 8.71 1.16 1.13
N CYS A 119 7.56 1.59 0.60
CA CYS A 119 7.24 2.98 0.31
C CYS A 119 5.98 3.40 1.05
N ARG A 120 5.99 4.63 1.56
CA ARG A 120 4.87 5.21 2.29
C ARG A 120 4.60 6.60 1.77
N TRP A 121 3.34 6.98 1.73
CA TRP A 121 2.91 8.32 1.37
C TRP A 121 2.34 8.99 2.62
N THR A 122 2.92 10.12 2.99
CA THR A 122 2.34 11.04 3.98
C THR A 122 1.61 12.14 3.25
N CYS A 123 0.49 12.59 3.82
CA CYS A 123 -0.30 13.68 3.26
C CYS A 123 -0.34 14.82 4.28
N ASP A 124 0.15 15.98 3.86
CA ASP A 124 -0.02 17.25 4.54
C ASP A 124 -0.98 18.12 3.71
N ASP A 125 -1.43 19.27 4.23
CA ASP A 125 -2.55 20.08 3.71
C ASP A 125 -2.65 20.19 2.17
N GLU A 126 -1.52 20.26 1.45
CA GLU A 126 -1.50 20.32 -0.02
C GLU A 126 -0.44 19.42 -0.68
N GLU A 127 0.31 18.64 0.10
CA GLU A 127 1.47 17.89 -0.41
C GLU A 127 1.38 16.40 -0.08
N VAL A 128 1.77 15.59 -1.05
CA VAL A 128 2.03 14.17 -0.85
C VAL A 128 3.53 13.95 -0.86
N ARG A 129 4.07 13.50 0.27
CA ARG A 129 5.48 13.12 0.39
C ARG A 129 5.61 11.62 0.33
N LEU A 130 6.49 11.18 -0.58
CA LEU A 130 6.95 9.81 -0.61
C LEU A 130 8.11 9.64 0.39
N VAL A 131 8.01 8.63 1.23
CA VAL A 131 9.10 8.14 2.08
C VAL A 131 9.35 6.67 1.73
N GLY A 132 10.50 6.38 1.15
CA GLY A 132 10.91 5.01 0.81
C GLY A 132 11.79 4.95 -0.44
N GLU A 133 12.07 3.73 -0.88
CA GLU A 133 12.96 3.45 -2.00
C GLU A 133 12.21 3.25 -3.31
N TRP A 134 12.71 3.91 -4.36
CA TRP A 134 12.16 3.77 -5.70
C TRP A 134 12.81 2.57 -6.40
N PRO A 135 12.05 1.73 -7.13
CA PRO A 135 12.64 0.61 -7.85
C PRO A 135 13.53 1.16 -8.98
N LEU A 136 14.76 0.63 -9.05
CA LEU A 136 15.81 0.97 -10.01
C LEU A 136 15.80 0.02 -11.22
#